data_AF-A0A840UJ69-F1
#
_entry.id   AF-A0A840UJ69-F1
#
_cell.length_a   1.000
_cell.length_b   1.000
_cell.length_c   1.000
_cell.angle_alpha   90.00
_cell.angle_beta   90.00
_cell.angle_gamma   90.00
#
_symmetry.space_group_name_H-M   'P 1'
#
loop_
_entity.id
_entity.type
_entity.pdbx_description
1 polymer ?
#
loop_
_entity_poly.entity_id
_entity_poly.type
_entity_poly.pdbx_seq_one_letter_code
_entity_poly.pdbx_strand_id
1 'polypeptide(L)'
;MTQLHKISSAVQSVTNGLQSRDSSQTPITPLNDGDRFSQEQRRKTVLFFNRLRLIYGHRFTLQWSDEKTLRLARREWAGEVDALSWEQLEVALGRAKEKLIEGDEDFYWPDVGRILGLAKTRHPAAHRRFRRSLPEGEAVKQNRRKVGRKGMARLKALLGGNHVE
;
A
#
# COMPACT_ATOMS: atom_id res chain seq x y z
N MET A 1 -75.31 -21.94 0.27
CA MET A 1 -74.27 -22.17 -0.76
C MET A 1 -73.04 -22.75 -0.07
N THR A 2 -72.58 -23.85 -0.63
CA THR A 2 -71.88 -24.97 0.01
C THR A 2 -70.36 -24.75 0.02
N GLN A 3 -69.69 -25.15 1.11
CA GLN A 3 -68.23 -25.27 1.17
C GLN A 3 -67.71 -26.35 0.22
N LEU A 4 -66.53 -26.15 -0.38
CA LEU A 4 -65.80 -27.19 -1.10
C LEU A 4 -64.30 -27.16 -0.77
N HIS A 5 -63.77 -28.38 -0.69
CA HIS A 5 -62.58 -28.87 0.01
C HIS A 5 -61.22 -28.59 -0.65
N LYS A 6 -60.17 -28.68 0.19
CA LYS A 6 -58.78 -29.03 -0.12
C LYS A 6 -58.65 -30.38 -0.85
N ILE A 7 -57.75 -30.53 -1.83
CA ILE A 7 -56.89 -31.72 -2.13
C ILE A 7 -55.65 -31.19 -2.93
N SER A 8 -54.39 -31.31 -2.45
CA SER A 8 -53.32 -32.29 -2.85
C SER A 8 -53.29 -32.67 -4.35
N SER A 9 -52.23 -33.06 -5.03
CA SER A 9 -50.78 -33.20 -4.85
C SER A 9 -50.28 -33.73 -6.22
N ALA A 10 -49.03 -33.40 -6.58
CA ALA A 10 -48.11 -34.16 -7.45
C ALA A 10 -48.64 -34.98 -8.66
N VAL A 11 -48.16 -34.64 -9.87
CA VAL A 11 -47.82 -35.65 -10.89
C VAL A 11 -46.49 -35.28 -11.52
N GLN A 12 -45.48 -36.10 -11.24
CA GLN A 12 -44.20 -36.15 -11.93
C GLN A 12 -44.34 -36.88 -13.27
N SER A 13 -43.56 -36.40 -14.24
CA SER A 13 -42.85 -37.15 -15.30
C SER A 13 -43.65 -37.95 -16.33
N VAL A 14 -43.25 -37.86 -17.61
CA VAL A 14 -42.64 -38.97 -18.39
C VAL A 14 -42.45 -38.52 -19.87
N THR A 15 -41.19 -38.21 -20.17
CA THR A 15 -40.36 -38.63 -21.33
C THR A 15 -40.80 -38.50 -22.80
N ASN A 16 -39.84 -37.97 -23.56
CA ASN A 16 -39.33 -38.44 -24.86
C ASN A 16 -40.01 -37.98 -26.16
N GLY A 17 -39.35 -37.03 -26.81
CA GLY A 17 -39.41 -36.79 -28.25
C GLY A 17 -38.08 -36.17 -28.71
N LEU A 18 -37.07 -37.01 -28.90
CA LEU A 18 -35.77 -36.67 -29.50
C LEU A 18 -35.95 -36.09 -30.91
N GLN A 19 -35.41 -34.90 -31.18
CA GLN A 19 -34.76 -34.63 -32.45
C GLN A 19 -33.59 -33.65 -32.26
N SER A 20 -32.50 -34.04 -32.89
CA SER A 20 -31.12 -33.66 -32.61
C SER A 20 -30.68 -32.47 -33.47
N ARG A 21 -29.55 -31.87 -33.04
CA ARG A 21 -28.65 -30.94 -33.75
C ARG A 21 -28.93 -29.44 -33.62
N ASP A 22 -28.42 -28.87 -32.54
CA ASP A 22 -27.25 -27.98 -32.64
C ASP A 22 -26.52 -27.93 -31.29
N SER A 23 -25.58 -28.86 -31.12
CA SER A 23 -24.67 -28.91 -30.00
C SER A 23 -23.55 -27.88 -30.20
N SER A 24 -23.70 -26.74 -29.55
CA SER A 24 -22.60 -25.91 -29.04
C SER A 24 -23.09 -25.15 -27.79
N GLN A 25 -23.58 -25.91 -26.80
CA GLN A 25 -23.65 -25.39 -25.45
C GLN A 25 -22.21 -25.36 -24.92
N THR A 26 -21.59 -24.18 -25.00
CA THR A 26 -20.48 -23.86 -24.11
C THR A 26 -20.94 -24.20 -22.68
N PRO A 27 -20.17 -24.99 -21.91
CA PRO A 27 -20.46 -25.18 -20.52
C PRO A 27 -20.42 -23.78 -19.88
N ILE A 28 -21.55 -23.30 -19.41
CA ILE A 28 -21.57 -22.27 -18.37
C ILE A 28 -21.01 -22.94 -17.12
N THR A 29 -19.69 -23.01 -17.07
CA THR A 29 -18.93 -23.16 -15.83
C THR A 29 -19.50 -22.10 -14.89
N PRO A 30 -20.01 -22.45 -13.70
CA PRO A 30 -20.29 -21.44 -12.70
C PRO A 30 -18.96 -20.73 -12.46
N LEU A 31 -18.85 -19.49 -12.96
CA LEU A 31 -17.68 -18.65 -12.77
C LEU A 31 -17.70 -18.20 -11.31
N ASN A 32 -17.35 -19.12 -10.42
CA ASN A 32 -16.98 -18.90 -9.02
C ASN A 32 -15.61 -18.19 -8.96
N ASP A 33 -15.40 -17.16 -9.77
CA ASP A 33 -14.14 -16.42 -9.85
C ASP A 33 -14.28 -14.98 -9.30
N GLY A 34 -15.31 -14.76 -8.48
CA GLY A 34 -15.71 -13.43 -8.03
C GLY A 34 -15.32 -13.05 -6.61
N ASP A 35 -14.87 -13.99 -5.77
CA ASP A 35 -14.60 -13.69 -4.36
C ASP A 35 -13.29 -14.30 -3.85
N ARG A 36 -12.17 -13.83 -4.38
CA ARG A 36 -10.83 -14.27 -4.00
C ARG A 36 -10.34 -13.70 -2.65
N PHE A 37 -11.13 -12.85 -1.99
CA PHE A 37 -10.69 -12.15 -0.77
C PHE A 37 -11.61 -12.44 0.40
N SER A 38 -11.04 -12.66 1.58
CA SER A 38 -11.84 -12.95 2.78
C SER A 38 -12.71 -11.74 3.17
N GLN A 39 -13.78 -11.99 3.92
CA GLN A 39 -14.63 -10.91 4.44
C GLN A 39 -13.83 -9.93 5.32
N GLU A 40 -12.86 -10.43 6.08
CA GLU A 40 -12.00 -9.62 6.94
C GLU A 40 -11.08 -8.71 6.11
N GLN A 41 -10.47 -9.26 5.06
CA GLN A 41 -9.63 -8.51 4.13
C GLN A 41 -10.41 -7.37 3.46
N ARG A 42 -11.64 -7.64 3.05
CA ARG A 42 -12.54 -6.62 2.49
C ARG A 42 -12.82 -5.51 3.50
N ARG A 43 -13.16 -5.88 4.75
CA ARG A 43 -13.42 -4.91 5.83
C ARG A 43 -12.21 -4.02 6.09
N LYS A 44 -11.03 -4.64 6.22
CA LYS A 44 -9.74 -3.96 6.44
C LYS A 44 -9.43 -2.97 5.31
N THR A 45 -9.59 -3.40 4.06
CA THR A 45 -9.39 -2.55 2.89
C THR A 45 -10.38 -1.39 2.84
N VAL A 46 -11.65 -1.65 3.13
CA VAL A 46 -12.66 -0.58 3.21
C VAL A 46 -12.31 0.45 4.29
N LEU A 47 -11.90 -0.01 5.48
CA LEU A 47 -11.48 0.89 6.56
C LEU A 47 -10.26 1.72 6.18
N PHE A 48 -9.27 1.12 5.54
CA PHE A 48 -8.09 1.84 5.03
C PHE A 48 -8.47 2.95 4.04
N PHE A 49 -9.30 2.66 3.03
CA PHE A 49 -9.75 3.67 2.07
C PHE A 49 -10.64 4.75 2.71
N ASN A 50 -11.44 4.39 3.72
CA ASN A 50 -12.22 5.37 4.46
C ASN A 50 -11.32 6.33 5.24
N ARG A 51 -10.22 5.85 5.83
CA ARG A 51 -9.22 6.71 6.47
C ARG A 51 -8.53 7.63 5.47
N LEU A 52 -8.16 7.12 4.29
CA LEU A 52 -7.60 7.96 3.22
C LEU A 52 -8.55 9.10 2.83
N ARG A 53 -9.84 8.81 2.70
CA ARG A 53 -10.85 9.84 2.43
C ARG A 53 -10.87 10.94 3.50
N LEU A 54 -10.70 10.59 4.77
CA LEU A 54 -10.64 11.56 5.86
C LEU A 54 -9.37 12.44 5.81
N ILE A 55 -8.23 11.87 5.45
CA ILE A 55 -6.95 12.60 5.38
C ILE A 55 -6.93 13.57 4.19
N TYR A 56 -7.40 13.11 3.02
CA TYR A 56 -7.26 13.83 1.76
C TYR A 56 -8.50 14.62 1.34
N GLY A 57 -9.65 14.35 1.96
CA GLY A 57 -10.90 15.09 1.74
C GLY A 57 -11.29 15.13 0.26
N HIS A 58 -11.41 16.35 -0.28
CA HIS A 58 -11.82 16.56 -1.67
C HIS A 58 -10.88 15.90 -2.69
N ARG A 59 -9.57 15.82 -2.40
CA ARG A 59 -8.60 15.18 -3.31
C ARG A 59 -8.87 13.69 -3.50
N PHE A 60 -9.33 13.02 -2.44
CA PHE A 60 -9.77 11.63 -2.54
C PHE A 60 -10.95 11.48 -3.50
N THR A 61 -11.94 12.37 -3.40
CA THR A 61 -13.12 12.34 -4.27
C THR A 61 -12.82 12.69 -5.72
N LEU A 62 -11.76 13.46 -5.98
CA LEU A 62 -11.31 13.74 -7.35
C LEU A 62 -10.65 12.51 -8.00
N GLN A 63 -9.86 11.76 -7.24
CA GLN A 63 -9.20 10.55 -7.76
C GLN A 63 -10.17 9.38 -7.92
N TRP A 64 -11.11 9.23 -7.00
CA TRP A 64 -12.16 8.21 -7.05
C TRP A 64 -13.53 8.88 -6.92
N SER A 65 -14.00 9.47 -8.03
CA SER A 65 -15.29 10.17 -8.10
C SER A 65 -16.48 9.23 -7.93
N ASP A 66 -16.34 8.00 -8.43
CA ASP A 66 -17.44 7.05 -8.55
C ASP A 66 -17.21 5.81 -7.70
N GLU A 67 -18.30 5.22 -7.20
CA GLU A 67 -18.22 3.97 -6.43
C GLU A 67 -17.61 2.82 -7.25
N LYS A 68 -17.76 2.83 -8.58
CA LYS A 68 -17.15 1.81 -9.45
C LYS A 68 -15.62 1.89 -9.43
N THR A 69 -15.05 3.09 -9.57
CA THR A 69 -13.59 3.29 -9.57
C THR A 69 -13.00 3.03 -8.20
N LEU A 70 -13.70 3.41 -7.13
CA LEU A 70 -13.31 3.09 -5.76
C LEU A 70 -13.31 1.58 -5.50
N ARG A 71 -14.31 0.83 -6.00
CA ARG A 71 -14.33 -0.64 -5.88
C ARG A 71 -13.18 -1.31 -6.61
N LEU A 72 -12.83 -0.82 -7.81
CA LEU A 72 -11.68 -1.31 -8.56
C LEU A 72 -10.38 -1.06 -7.78
N ALA A 73 -10.19 0.15 -7.25
CA ALA A 73 -9.02 0.48 -6.45
C ALA A 73 -8.92 -0.37 -5.18
N ARG A 74 -10.04 -0.57 -4.45
CA ARG A 74 -10.06 -1.47 -3.29
C ARG A 74 -9.67 -2.90 -3.68
N ARG A 75 -10.12 -3.39 -4.85
CA ARG A 75 -9.77 -4.74 -5.32
C ARG A 75 -8.30 -4.85 -5.71
N GLU A 76 -7.76 -3.82 -6.35
CA GLU A 76 -6.36 -3.74 -6.77
C GLU A 76 -5.42 -3.80 -5.56
N TRP A 77 -5.71 -3.00 -4.53
CA TRP A 77 -4.82 -2.86 -3.36
C TRP A 77 -5.15 -3.81 -2.20
N ALA A 78 -6.16 -4.67 -2.34
CA ALA A 78 -6.60 -5.55 -1.25
C ALA A 78 -5.50 -6.51 -0.79
N GLY A 79 -4.64 -6.99 -1.69
CA GLY A 79 -3.55 -7.91 -1.35
C GLY A 79 -2.47 -7.23 -0.50
N GLU A 80 -2.03 -6.04 -0.93
CA GLU A 80 -0.98 -5.28 -0.27
C GLU A 80 -1.43 -4.71 1.08
N VAL A 81 -2.70 -4.27 1.16
CA VAL A 81 -3.30 -3.84 2.43
C VAL A 81 -3.41 -5.00 3.39
N ASP A 82 -3.75 -6.20 2.91
CA ASP A 82 -3.89 -7.36 3.78
C ASP A 82 -2.57 -7.87 4.34
N ALA A 83 -1.50 -7.77 3.54
CA ALA A 83 -0.15 -8.16 3.96
C ALA A 83 0.39 -7.38 5.17
N LEU A 84 -0.20 -6.23 5.51
CA LEU A 84 0.18 -5.41 6.66
C LEU A 84 -0.79 -5.60 7.82
N SER A 85 -0.30 -5.60 9.05
CA SER A 85 -1.17 -5.52 10.24
C SER A 85 -1.91 -4.18 10.30
N TRP A 86 -3.03 -4.13 11.04
CA TRP A 86 -3.77 -2.88 11.22
C TRP A 86 -2.93 -1.77 11.86
N GLU A 87 -2.06 -2.12 12.81
CA GLU A 87 -1.13 -1.17 13.44
C GLU A 87 -0.16 -0.57 12.43
N GLN A 88 0.39 -1.38 11.52
CA GLN A 88 1.27 -0.91 10.46
C GLN A 88 0.55 0.01 9.47
N LEU A 89 -0.71 -0.27 9.17
CA LEU A 89 -1.54 0.60 8.33
C LEU A 89 -1.81 1.95 9.00
N GLU A 90 -2.15 1.97 10.29
CA GLU A 90 -2.36 3.23 11.03
C GLU A 90 -1.06 4.03 11.15
N VAL A 91 0.10 3.38 11.33
CA VAL A 91 1.41 4.05 11.28
C VAL A 91 1.67 4.66 9.91
N ALA A 92 1.40 3.94 8.82
CA ALA A 92 1.53 4.45 7.46
C ALA A 92 0.64 5.68 7.21
N LEU A 93 -0.63 5.59 7.60
CA LEU A 93 -1.60 6.68 7.47
C LEU A 93 -1.22 7.90 8.33
N GLY A 94 -0.74 7.69 9.55
CA GLY A 94 -0.23 8.74 10.43
C GLY A 94 0.94 9.48 9.80
N ARG A 95 1.95 8.74 9.31
CA ARG A 95 3.11 9.32 8.61
C ARG A 95 2.73 10.03 7.31
N ALA A 96 1.75 9.51 6.56
CA ALA A 96 1.26 10.16 5.35
C ALA A 96 0.61 11.51 5.67
N LYS A 97 -0.18 11.56 6.76
CA LYS A 97 -0.79 12.80 7.25
C LYS A 97 0.28 13.81 7.70
N GLU A 98 1.29 13.38 8.45
CA GLU A 98 2.42 14.24 8.87
C GLU A 98 3.11 14.85 7.66
N LYS A 99 3.49 14.03 6.66
CA LYS A 99 4.14 14.49 5.43
C LYS A 99 3.27 15.44 4.61
N LEU A 100 1.96 15.21 4.59
CA LEU A 100 1.02 16.13 3.97
C LEU A 100 0.98 17.49 4.68
N ILE A 101 1.05 17.51 6.02
CA ILE A 101 1.10 18.74 6.82
C ILE A 101 2.44 19.47 6.63
N GLU A 102 3.54 18.72 6.50
CA GLU A 102 4.87 19.25 6.17
C GLU A 102 4.94 19.88 4.76
N GLY A 103 3.92 19.69 3.93
CA GLY A 103 3.88 20.20 2.56
C GLY A 103 4.74 19.39 1.58
N ASP A 104 5.01 18.13 1.89
CA ASP A 104 5.71 17.22 0.97
C ASP A 104 4.85 16.98 -0.29
N GLU A 105 5.31 17.48 -1.44
CA GLU A 105 4.62 17.36 -2.73
C GLU A 105 4.32 15.89 -3.07
N ASP A 106 5.20 14.99 -2.63
CA ASP A 106 5.05 13.56 -2.84
C ASP A 106 3.81 12.97 -2.13
N PHE A 107 3.31 13.62 -1.10
CA PHE A 107 2.14 13.20 -0.33
C PHE A 107 0.94 14.10 -0.55
N TYR A 108 0.99 14.98 -1.55
CA TYR A 108 -0.12 15.88 -1.87
C TYR A 108 -1.35 15.12 -2.40
N TRP A 109 -1.16 14.02 -3.14
CA TRP A 109 -2.24 13.15 -3.62
C TRP A 109 -2.30 11.82 -2.85
N PRO A 110 -3.48 11.17 -2.74
CA PRO A 110 -3.61 9.89 -2.05
C PRO A 110 -3.05 8.73 -2.91
N ASP A 111 -1.72 8.60 -2.94
CA ASP A 111 -1.02 7.48 -3.55
C ASP A 111 -0.94 6.30 -2.57
N VAL A 112 -1.77 5.27 -2.81
CA VAL A 112 -1.85 4.09 -1.94
C VAL A 112 -0.51 3.37 -1.82
N GLY A 113 0.20 3.14 -2.92
CA GLY A 113 1.47 2.40 -2.90
C GLY A 113 2.53 3.13 -2.09
N ARG A 114 2.62 4.45 -2.24
CA ARG A 114 3.55 5.29 -1.49
C ARG A 114 3.22 5.32 0.00
N ILE A 115 1.94 5.39 0.34
CA ILE A 115 1.47 5.38 1.73
C ILE A 115 1.76 4.03 2.39
N LEU A 116 1.43 2.91 1.74
CA LEU A 116 1.77 1.57 2.24
C LEU A 116 3.28 1.39 2.41
N GLY A 117 4.08 2.04 1.55
CA GLY A 117 5.54 2.11 1.68
C GLY A 117 6.02 2.75 2.99
N LEU A 118 5.24 3.62 3.63
CA LEU A 118 5.55 4.23 4.92
C LEU A 118 5.39 3.28 6.11
N ALA A 119 4.65 2.17 5.95
CA ALA A 119 4.50 1.16 7.00
C ALA A 119 5.83 0.44 7.28
N LYS A 120 6.65 0.26 6.24
CA LYS A 120 7.94 -0.42 6.35
C LYS A 120 8.92 0.49 7.09
N THR A 121 9.56 -0.04 8.14
CA THR A 121 10.69 0.63 8.78
C THR A 121 11.74 0.92 7.72
N ARG A 122 12.03 2.21 7.48
CA ARG A 122 13.13 2.61 6.61
C ARG A 122 14.42 2.14 7.29
N HIS A 123 14.94 0.99 6.89
CA HIS A 123 16.37 0.76 7.03
C HIS A 123 17.06 1.86 6.24
N PRO A 124 17.93 2.68 6.86
CA PRO A 124 18.68 3.67 6.11
C PRO A 124 19.45 2.91 5.04
N ALA A 125 19.08 3.11 3.78
CA ALA A 125 19.83 2.57 2.66
C ALA A 125 21.28 3.02 2.85
N ALA A 126 22.22 2.08 2.90
CA ALA A 126 23.64 2.38 3.08
C ALA A 126 24.16 3.38 2.02
N HIS A 127 23.47 3.48 0.89
CA HIS A 127 23.68 4.46 -0.17
C HIS A 127 22.73 5.67 -0.03
N ARG A 128 22.91 6.50 1.00
CA ARG A 128 22.36 7.87 0.92
C ARG A 128 23.11 8.59 -0.21
N ARG A 129 22.40 8.99 -1.27
CA ARG A 129 22.96 9.92 -2.26
C ARG A 129 23.35 11.19 -1.50
N PHE A 130 24.65 11.44 -1.40
CA PHE A 130 25.15 12.69 -0.85
C PHE A 130 24.56 13.82 -1.68
N ARG A 131 23.80 14.73 -1.04
CA ARG A 131 23.46 15.99 -1.68
C ARG A 131 24.78 16.68 -2.01
N ARG A 132 25.00 16.94 -3.30
CA ARG A 132 26.16 17.69 -3.78
C ARG A 132 25.98 19.12 -3.27
N SER A 133 26.50 19.39 -2.07
CA SER A 133 26.52 20.74 -1.53
C SER A 133 27.38 21.61 -2.44
N LEU A 134 27.12 22.92 -2.42
CA LEU A 134 28.03 23.90 -3.01
C LEU A 134 29.47 23.63 -2.50
N PRO A 135 30.50 23.90 -3.33
CA PRO A 135 31.89 23.72 -2.93
C PRO A 135 32.13 24.40 -1.59
N GLU A 136 32.66 23.67 -0.62
CA GLU A 136 32.99 24.24 0.69
C GLU A 136 33.91 25.45 0.50
N GLY A 137 33.62 26.58 1.14
CA GLY A 137 34.48 27.75 1.11
C GLY A 137 35.90 27.43 1.61
N GLU A 138 36.91 28.08 1.02
CA GLU A 138 38.33 27.85 1.31
C GLU A 138 38.64 27.87 2.82
N ALA A 139 37.99 28.74 3.60
CA ALA A 139 38.15 28.81 5.05
C ALA A 139 37.78 27.51 5.79
N VAL A 140 36.69 26.84 5.37
CA VAL A 140 36.23 25.58 5.96
C VAL A 140 37.20 24.45 5.61
N LYS A 141 37.69 24.43 4.37
CA LYS A 141 38.68 23.48 3.87
C LYS A 141 40.01 23.60 4.64
N GLN A 142 40.47 24.81 4.91
CA GLN A 142 41.68 25.04 5.71
C GLN A 142 41.53 24.64 7.17
N ASN A 143 40.38 24.96 7.80
CA ASN A 143 40.13 24.55 9.17
C ASN A 143 40.12 23.03 9.32
N ARG A 144 39.45 22.32 8.41
CA ARG A 144 39.44 20.84 8.41
C ARG A 144 40.84 20.26 8.25
N ARG A 145 41.68 20.82 7.38
CA ARG A 145 43.10 20.42 7.24
C ARG A 145 43.89 20.66 8.53
N LYS A 146 43.67 21.80 9.20
CA LYS A 146 44.34 22.13 10.47
C LYS A 146 43.95 21.16 11.58
N VAL A 147 42.66 20.83 11.69
CA VAL A 147 42.14 19.87 12.66
C VAL A 147 42.66 18.46 12.34
N GLY A 148 42.65 18.05 11.08
CA GLY A 148 43.20 16.76 10.64
C GLY A 148 44.69 16.61 10.96
N ARG A 149 45.50 17.65 10.71
CA ARG A 149 46.92 17.67 11.10
C ARG A 149 47.12 17.57 12.60
N LYS A 150 46.32 18.26 13.41
CA LYS A 150 46.37 18.16 14.87
C LYS A 150 45.99 16.76 15.37
N GLY A 151 44.93 16.17 14.79
CA GLY A 151 44.51 14.80 15.12
C GLY A 151 45.58 13.77 14.77
N MET A 152 46.23 13.93 13.60
CA MET A 152 47.34 13.05 13.18
C MET A 152 48.58 13.23 14.02
N ALA A 153 48.94 14.46 14.39
CA ALA A 153 50.04 14.70 15.32
C ALA A 153 49.78 14.04 16.69
N ARG A 154 48.52 14.11 17.18
CA ARG A 154 48.11 13.48 18.44
C ARG A 154 48.14 11.95 18.35
N LEU A 155 47.67 11.38 17.24
CA LEU A 155 47.76 9.94 16.99
C LEU A 155 49.21 9.47 16.88
N LYS A 156 50.08 10.23 16.19
CA LYS A 156 51.51 9.92 16.08
C LYS A 156 52.22 9.99 17.44
N ALA A 157 51.82 10.93 18.30
CA ALA A 157 52.33 11.01 19.67
C ALA A 157 51.86 9.83 20.54
N LEU A 158 50.59 9.40 20.39
CA LEU A 158 50.04 8.26 21.12
C LEU A 158 50.56 6.90 20.64
N LEU A 159 50.91 6.78 19.35
CA LEU A 159 51.37 5.52 18.73
C LEU A 159 52.89 5.30 18.84
N GLY A 160 53.60 6.06 19.67
CA GLY A 160 55.01 5.77 19.99
C GLY A 160 56.06 6.51 19.17
N GLY A 161 55.82 7.76 18.78
CA GLY A 161 56.86 8.64 18.22
C GLY A 161 57.89 9.15 19.23
N ASN A 162 58.52 8.24 20.00
CA ASN A 162 59.76 8.48 20.76
C ASN A 162 60.79 7.41 20.35
N HIS A 163 61.48 7.66 19.24
CA HIS A 163 62.88 7.26 19.03
C HIS A 163 63.65 8.59 19.08
N VAL A 164 64.19 8.99 20.24
CA VAL A 164 65.58 8.79 20.72
C VAL A 164 66.62 9.27 19.69
N GLU A 165 67.26 10.38 20.08
CA GLU A 165 68.50 11.03 19.60
C GLU A 165 68.56 11.61 18.18
#